data_AF-A0A973FPV1-F1
#
_entry.id   AF-A0A973FPV1-F1
#
_cell.length_a   1.000
_cell.length_b   1.000
_cell.length_c   1.000
_cell.angle_alpha   90.00
_cell.angle_beta   90.00
_cell.angle_gamma   90.00
#
_symmetry.space_group_name_H-M   'P 1'
#
loop_
_entity.id
_entity.type
_entity.pdbx_description
1 polymer ?
#
loop_
_entity_poly.entity_id
_entity_poly.type
_entity_poly.pdbx_seq_one_letter_code
_entity_poly.pdbx_strand_id
1 'polypeptide(L)'
;MRAFPRLSRQQPTLLVAAGLLLLLLWLAAYQLPSHLTLLMGGDVAHQRRFDEDAFVRLINGSEPPDSAPCRDDPNTRCWWWQLLAPGEDPYRWTSGDTRVSVPGIGGGPYVAAILARGQPTPQATPSTWQVGDLALQVDLPPSQIRRYHFLIPNQPSGDLDLSLRTQPYASPGDPRELGFVIYALRVAQVGSEPRTPAWSQIAWLAFFLAATYAVPRILSVGRHPSLIFAVSLGLISALALALARPLITVFTPTLAAMAAAALLLAALGWLLTRRLGQRAAFVRQVWALTLLSLVLRVGGVLHPHALYSDSMFHANKLYKLSLGQVFQTAGLPSEAGGGEAPYPTGAYLLLLPGQLIPDLPRLRLVQVG
;
A
#
# COMPACT_ATOMS: atom_id res chain seq x y z
N MET A 1 37.16 24.98 30.73
CA MET A 1 35.72 25.09 31.07
C MET A 1 35.01 25.83 29.94
N ARG A 2 34.25 25.14 29.08
CA ARG A 2 33.41 25.81 28.07
C ARG A 2 32.05 26.08 28.70
N ALA A 3 31.65 27.34 28.75
CA ALA A 3 30.35 27.76 29.27
C ALA A 3 29.25 26.99 28.53
N PHE A 4 28.45 26.22 29.27
CA PHE A 4 27.27 25.57 28.71
C PHE A 4 26.34 26.67 28.18
N PRO A 5 25.92 26.63 26.91
CA PRO A 5 24.95 27.59 26.39
C PRO A 5 23.67 27.45 27.23
N ARG A 6 23.28 28.54 27.89
CA ARG A 6 21.99 28.64 28.60
C ARG A 6 20.89 28.25 27.60
N LEU A 7 20.28 27.08 27.79
CA LEU A 7 19.07 26.67 27.08
C LEU A 7 18.03 27.77 27.33
N SER A 8 17.72 28.56 26.29
CA SER A 8 16.76 29.64 26.40
C SER A 8 15.37 29.06 26.71
N ARG A 9 14.67 29.62 27.70
CA ARG A 9 13.30 29.20 28.08
C ARG A 9 12.26 29.30 26.93
N GLN A 10 12.60 29.93 25.80
CA GLN A 10 11.74 30.08 24.61
C GLN A 10 11.62 28.82 23.74
N GLN A 11 12.20 27.73 24.17
CA GLN A 11 12.36 26.53 23.38
C GLN A 11 11.16 25.57 23.32
N PRO A 12 10.47 25.23 24.42
CA PRO A 12 9.29 24.37 24.33
C PRO A 12 8.14 25.02 23.54
N THR A 13 8.04 26.35 23.55
CA THR A 13 6.95 27.08 22.88
C THR A 13 6.97 26.92 21.37
N LEU A 14 8.14 26.94 20.72
CA LEU A 14 8.23 26.79 19.26
C LEU A 14 7.80 25.40 18.76
N LEU A 15 8.18 24.34 19.49
CA LEU A 15 7.83 22.97 19.09
C LEU A 15 6.33 22.70 19.27
N VAL A 16 5.76 23.19 20.36
CA VAL A 16 4.31 23.13 20.61
C VAL A 16 3.55 23.94 19.55
N ALA A 17 3.98 25.16 19.25
CA ALA A 17 3.36 26.00 18.22
C ALA A 17 3.40 25.32 16.84
N ALA A 18 4.55 24.75 16.45
CA ALA A 18 4.67 24.02 15.19
C ALA A 18 3.77 22.77 15.15
N GLY A 19 3.71 22.01 16.24
CA GLY A 19 2.83 20.84 16.35
C GLY A 19 1.35 21.20 16.24
N LEU A 20 0.92 22.27 16.91
CA LEU A 20 -0.46 22.78 16.82
C LEU A 20 -0.79 23.27 15.41
N LEU A 21 0.12 24.01 14.78
CA LEU A 21 -0.07 24.46 13.39
C LEU A 21 -0.24 23.27 12.44
N LEU A 22 0.62 22.26 12.54
CA LEU A 22 0.52 21.05 11.72
C LEU A 22 -0.79 20.29 11.97
N LEU A 23 -1.21 20.16 13.23
CA LEU A 23 -2.49 19.56 13.56
C LEU A 23 -3.64 20.32 12.91
N LEU A 24 -3.66 21.65 12.99
CA LEU A 24 -4.68 22.48 12.34
C LEU A 24 -4.68 22.30 10.82
N LEU A 25 -3.51 22.21 10.19
CA LEU A 25 -3.38 21.95 8.75
C LEU A 25 -3.92 20.56 8.37
N TRP A 26 -3.67 19.54 9.18
CA TRP A 26 -4.24 18.21 8.96
C TRP A 26 -5.76 18.21 9.12
N LEU A 27 -6.29 18.87 10.16
CA LEU A 27 -7.73 19.01 10.35
C LEU A 27 -8.38 19.75 9.18
N ALA A 28 -7.74 20.82 8.68
CA ALA A 28 -8.19 21.54 7.49
C ALA A 28 -8.14 20.67 6.23
N ALA A 29 -7.10 19.85 6.06
CA ALA A 29 -7.00 18.91 4.94
C ALA A 29 -8.14 17.88 4.94
N TYR A 30 -8.63 17.45 6.11
CA TYR A 30 -9.82 16.60 6.21
C TYR A 30 -11.12 17.30 5.79
N GLN A 31 -11.17 18.63 5.84
CA GLN A 31 -12.32 19.41 5.36
C GLN A 31 -12.38 19.51 3.83
N LEU A 32 -11.33 19.13 3.10
CA LEU A 32 -11.36 19.09 1.64
C LEU A 32 -12.10 17.85 1.13
N PRO A 33 -12.96 17.96 0.10
CA PRO A 33 -13.69 16.81 -0.47
C PRO A 33 -12.74 15.71 -0.92
N SER A 34 -12.98 14.48 -0.48
CA SER A 34 -12.22 13.32 -0.95
C SER A 34 -12.98 12.57 -2.04
N HIS A 35 -12.24 12.17 -3.06
CA HIS A 35 -12.69 11.29 -4.12
C HIS A 35 -11.64 10.19 -4.33
N LEU A 36 -12.12 8.97 -4.56
CA LEU A 36 -11.29 7.83 -4.89
C LEU A 36 -11.92 7.09 -6.06
N THR A 37 -11.12 6.78 -7.07
CA THR A 37 -11.52 5.88 -8.16
C THR A 37 -10.50 4.75 -8.22
N LEU A 38 -10.97 3.54 -8.02
CA LEU A 38 -10.22 2.32 -8.21
C LEU A 38 -10.71 1.67 -9.50
N LEU A 39 -9.87 1.66 -10.52
CA LEU A 39 -10.12 0.95 -11.78
C LEU A 39 -9.63 -0.48 -11.61
N MET A 40 -10.57 -1.40 -11.46
CA MET A 40 -10.27 -2.79 -11.12
C MET A 40 -9.62 -3.45 -12.32
N GLY A 41 -8.40 -3.94 -12.14
CA GLY A 41 -7.66 -4.56 -13.23
C GLY A 41 -6.93 -3.59 -14.15
N GLY A 42 -6.99 -2.28 -13.94
CA GLY A 42 -6.07 -1.30 -14.53
C GLY A 42 -6.71 -0.06 -15.17
N ASP A 43 -5.87 0.94 -15.40
CA ASP A 43 -6.15 2.17 -16.13
C ASP A 43 -5.54 2.08 -17.53
N VAL A 44 -6.37 1.81 -18.53
CA VAL A 44 -5.96 1.66 -19.93
C VAL A 44 -5.33 2.94 -20.46
N ALA A 45 -5.85 4.11 -20.09
CA ALA A 45 -5.42 5.39 -20.62
C ALA A 45 -3.98 5.73 -20.18
N HIS A 46 -3.62 5.36 -18.96
CA HIS A 46 -2.29 5.58 -18.40
C HIS A 46 -1.40 4.33 -18.43
N GLN A 47 -1.90 3.20 -18.94
CA GLN A 47 -1.23 1.90 -18.94
C GLN A 47 -0.75 1.49 -17.53
N ARG A 48 -1.52 1.85 -16.50
CA ARG A 48 -1.24 1.53 -15.09
C ARG A 48 -2.10 0.37 -14.62
N ARG A 49 -1.58 -0.44 -13.70
CA ARG A 49 -2.30 -1.60 -13.15
C ARG A 49 -1.97 -1.76 -11.66
N PHE A 50 -2.86 -2.43 -10.93
CA PHE A 50 -2.69 -2.80 -9.52
C PHE A 50 -2.71 -1.62 -8.55
N ASP A 51 -3.18 -0.44 -8.97
CA ASP A 51 -3.36 0.70 -8.06
C ASP A 51 -4.41 0.40 -6.97
N GLU A 52 -5.31 -0.54 -7.24
CA GLU A 52 -6.33 -1.02 -6.30
C GLU A 52 -5.83 -2.05 -5.28
N ASP A 53 -4.67 -2.69 -5.49
CA ASP A 53 -4.17 -3.77 -4.62
C ASP A 53 -3.90 -3.32 -3.18
N ALA A 54 -3.66 -2.02 -3.00
CA ALA A 54 -3.50 -1.40 -1.69
C ALA A 54 -4.81 -1.42 -0.86
N PHE A 55 -5.95 -1.45 -1.54
CA PHE A 55 -7.29 -1.27 -0.97
C PHE A 55 -8.12 -2.56 -0.98
N VAL A 56 -7.84 -3.48 -1.90
CA VAL A 56 -8.65 -4.69 -2.09
C VAL A 56 -7.91 -5.94 -1.59
N ARG A 57 -8.67 -6.83 -0.94
CA ARG A 57 -8.20 -8.11 -0.41
C ARG A 57 -9.15 -9.22 -0.86
N LEU A 58 -8.62 -10.44 -0.95
CA LEU A 58 -9.37 -11.64 -1.31
C LEU A 58 -10.09 -11.46 -2.66
N ILE A 59 -9.35 -11.02 -3.67
CA ILE A 59 -9.83 -10.80 -5.03
C ILE A 59 -8.87 -11.52 -5.99
N ASN A 60 -9.39 -12.01 -7.11
CA ASN A 60 -8.57 -12.71 -8.10
C ASN A 60 -7.66 -11.75 -8.86
N GLY A 61 -6.73 -12.30 -9.65
CA GLY A 61 -5.91 -11.53 -10.56
C GLY A 61 -6.72 -10.74 -11.58
N SER A 62 -6.07 -9.77 -12.19
CA SER A 62 -6.66 -8.87 -13.18
C SER A 62 -6.83 -9.54 -14.54
N GLU A 63 -7.95 -9.27 -15.20
CA GLU A 63 -8.30 -9.80 -16.52
C GLU A 63 -8.41 -8.64 -17.54
N PRO A 64 -7.78 -8.77 -18.73
CA PRO A 64 -6.96 -9.90 -19.21
C PRO A 64 -5.63 -10.05 -18.44
N PRO A 65 -4.91 -11.18 -18.52
CA PRO A 65 -3.61 -11.33 -17.85
C PRO A 65 -2.59 -10.29 -18.34
N ASP A 66 -1.53 -10.02 -17.57
CA ASP A 66 -0.55 -8.95 -17.85
C ASP A 66 0.02 -8.98 -19.27
N SER A 67 0.22 -10.19 -19.80
CA SER A 67 0.48 -10.40 -21.21
C SER A 67 -0.04 -11.75 -21.67
N ALA A 68 -0.50 -11.81 -22.91
CA ALA A 68 -0.95 -13.02 -23.58
C ALA A 68 -0.50 -12.98 -25.06
N PRO A 69 -0.57 -14.10 -25.80
CA PRO A 69 -0.44 -14.06 -27.25
C PRO A 69 -1.39 -13.03 -27.86
N CYS A 70 -0.90 -12.25 -28.82
CA CYS A 70 -1.73 -11.30 -29.55
C CYS A 70 -2.83 -12.05 -30.32
N ARG A 71 -4.01 -11.43 -30.43
CA ARG A 71 -5.15 -12.02 -31.15
C ARG A 71 -4.85 -12.28 -32.63
N ASP A 72 -4.10 -11.38 -33.25
CA ASP A 72 -3.79 -11.42 -34.68
C ASP A 72 -2.49 -12.18 -35.00
N ASP A 73 -1.60 -12.34 -34.02
CA ASP A 73 -0.36 -13.11 -34.14
C ASP A 73 -0.04 -13.85 -32.83
N PRO A 74 -0.36 -15.16 -32.74
CA PRO A 74 -0.09 -15.96 -31.55
C PRO A 74 1.39 -16.10 -31.19
N ASN A 75 2.32 -15.80 -32.12
CA ASN A 75 3.75 -15.86 -31.84
C ASN A 75 4.27 -14.59 -31.15
N THR A 76 3.49 -13.50 -31.19
CA THR A 76 3.81 -12.23 -30.55
C THR A 76 3.08 -12.11 -29.22
N ARG A 77 3.74 -11.60 -28.17
CA ARG A 77 3.09 -11.28 -26.89
C ARG A 77 2.57 -9.85 -26.90
N CYS A 78 1.29 -9.70 -26.58
CA CYS A 78 0.63 -8.41 -26.36
C CYS A 78 0.48 -8.15 -24.86
N TRP A 79 0.64 -6.89 -24.48
CA TRP A 79 0.36 -6.43 -23.12
C TRP A 79 -1.13 -6.33 -22.88
N TRP A 80 -1.55 -6.40 -21.61
CA TRP A 80 -2.97 -6.44 -21.22
C TRP A 80 -3.83 -5.33 -21.84
N TRP A 81 -3.32 -4.10 -21.99
CA TRP A 81 -4.06 -2.99 -22.59
C TRP A 81 -4.25 -3.13 -24.11
N GLN A 82 -3.44 -3.95 -24.78
CA GLN A 82 -3.56 -4.25 -26.21
C GLN A 82 -4.51 -5.43 -26.48
N LEU A 83 -4.80 -6.24 -25.45
CA LEU A 83 -5.67 -7.40 -25.57
C LEU A 83 -7.16 -7.02 -25.50
N LEU A 84 -7.47 -5.83 -24.99
CA LEU A 84 -8.83 -5.32 -24.85
C LEU A 84 -9.37 -4.85 -26.21
N ALA A 85 -10.60 -5.25 -26.54
CA ALA A 85 -11.28 -4.67 -27.70
C ALA A 85 -11.68 -3.20 -27.43
N PRO A 86 -11.93 -2.39 -28.47
CA PRO A 86 -12.39 -1.02 -28.28
C PRO A 86 -13.64 -0.94 -27.39
N GLY A 87 -13.54 -0.24 -26.27
CA GLY A 87 -14.63 -0.09 -25.30
C GLY A 87 -14.72 -1.19 -24.24
N GLU A 88 -13.81 -2.16 -24.23
CA GLU A 88 -13.68 -3.11 -23.12
C GLU A 88 -12.84 -2.50 -22.00
N ASP A 89 -13.37 -2.58 -20.78
CA ASP A 89 -12.64 -2.23 -19.56
C ASP A 89 -11.99 -3.49 -18.96
N PRO A 90 -10.77 -3.38 -18.41
CA PRO A 90 -10.22 -4.45 -17.60
C PRO A 90 -11.09 -4.66 -16.35
N TYR A 91 -10.98 -5.85 -15.75
CA TYR A 91 -11.78 -6.20 -14.60
C TYR A 91 -11.09 -7.19 -13.69
N ARG A 92 -11.73 -7.46 -12.55
CA ARG A 92 -11.35 -8.52 -11.63
C ARG A 92 -12.54 -9.35 -11.21
N TRP A 93 -12.32 -10.64 -11.03
CA TRP A 93 -13.27 -11.50 -10.34
C TRP A 93 -13.12 -11.34 -8.83
N THR A 94 -14.21 -11.06 -8.14
CA THR A 94 -14.26 -11.19 -6.68
C THR A 94 -14.05 -12.66 -6.27
N SER A 95 -13.73 -12.91 -5.01
CA SER A 95 -13.89 -14.24 -4.39
C SER A 95 -15.30 -14.34 -3.77
N GLY A 96 -15.55 -15.39 -2.96
CA GLY A 96 -16.77 -15.48 -2.17
C GLY A 96 -16.85 -14.49 -1.00
N ASP A 97 -15.72 -13.92 -0.54
CA ASP A 97 -15.65 -12.83 0.46
C ASP A 97 -14.55 -11.83 0.07
N THR A 98 -14.83 -10.97 -0.90
CA THR A 98 -13.93 -9.88 -1.27
C THR A 98 -14.10 -8.71 -0.29
N ARG A 99 -12.98 -8.12 0.13
CA ARG A 99 -12.99 -6.97 1.04
C ARG A 99 -12.30 -5.78 0.40
N VAL A 100 -12.93 -4.62 0.52
CA VAL A 100 -12.36 -3.33 0.14
C VAL A 100 -12.23 -2.48 1.39
N SER A 101 -11.05 -1.96 1.66
CA SER A 101 -10.76 -1.08 2.79
C SER A 101 -10.08 0.19 2.28
N VAL A 102 -10.63 1.34 2.65
CA VAL A 102 -10.06 2.66 2.37
C VAL A 102 -9.77 3.33 3.71
N PRO A 103 -8.58 3.10 4.29
CA PRO A 103 -8.24 3.65 5.59
C PRO A 103 -8.12 5.15 5.50
N GLY A 104 -8.50 5.86 6.56
CA GLY A 104 -8.27 7.27 6.71
C GLY A 104 -9.04 8.17 5.75
N ILE A 105 -10.09 7.67 5.10
CA ILE A 105 -10.89 8.48 4.19
C ILE A 105 -11.52 9.69 4.91
N GLY A 106 -11.73 9.58 6.22
CA GLY A 106 -12.32 10.60 7.09
C GLY A 106 -13.83 10.42 7.21
N GLY A 107 -14.43 11.04 8.21
CA GLY A 107 -15.86 10.94 8.44
C GLY A 107 -16.72 11.78 7.51
N GLY A 108 -18.03 11.57 7.63
CA GLY A 108 -19.08 12.17 6.81
C GLY A 108 -19.75 11.16 5.89
N PRO A 109 -20.83 11.55 5.20
CA PRO A 109 -21.51 10.67 4.27
C PRO A 109 -20.74 10.56 2.94
N TYR A 110 -20.68 9.34 2.41
CA TYR A 110 -20.10 9.06 1.09
C TYR A 110 -21.12 8.35 0.21
N VAL A 111 -21.02 8.55 -1.10
CA VAL A 111 -21.65 7.70 -2.10
C VAL A 111 -20.57 6.81 -2.67
N ALA A 112 -20.76 5.50 -2.57
CA ALA A 112 -19.99 4.54 -3.35
C ALA A 112 -20.78 4.13 -4.59
N ALA A 113 -20.07 4.02 -5.70
CA ALA A 113 -20.55 3.51 -6.97
C ALA A 113 -19.68 2.33 -7.41
N ILE A 114 -20.28 1.14 -7.49
CA ILE A 114 -19.63 -0.07 -7.98
C ILE A 114 -20.13 -0.35 -9.39
N LEU A 115 -19.20 -0.45 -10.35
CA LEU A 115 -19.47 -0.93 -11.69
C LEU A 115 -19.19 -2.44 -11.72
N ALA A 116 -20.23 -3.26 -11.87
CA ALA A 116 -20.12 -4.70 -11.75
C ALA A 116 -21.15 -5.44 -12.64
N ARG A 117 -20.90 -6.72 -12.90
CA ARG A 117 -21.84 -7.65 -13.53
C ARG A 117 -21.89 -8.97 -12.77
N GLY A 118 -22.99 -9.69 -12.89
CA GLY A 118 -23.15 -11.03 -12.30
C GLY A 118 -22.32 -12.09 -13.01
N GLN A 119 -22.40 -13.31 -12.49
CA GLN A 119 -21.84 -14.52 -13.08
C GLN A 119 -22.44 -14.80 -14.47
N PRO A 120 -21.75 -15.54 -15.34
CA PRO A 120 -22.24 -15.93 -16.66
C PRO A 120 -23.21 -17.11 -16.57
N THR A 121 -24.18 -17.03 -15.65
CA THR A 121 -25.27 -18.01 -15.50
C THR A 121 -26.58 -17.39 -16.01
N PRO A 122 -27.63 -18.18 -16.28
CA PRO A 122 -28.92 -17.61 -16.70
C PRO A 122 -29.64 -16.79 -15.62
N GLN A 123 -29.22 -16.91 -14.36
CA GLN A 123 -29.87 -16.29 -13.21
C GLN A 123 -29.09 -15.07 -12.72
N ALA A 124 -29.78 -14.14 -12.06
CA ALA A 124 -29.09 -13.08 -11.34
C ALA A 124 -28.21 -13.69 -10.24
N THR A 125 -27.03 -13.11 -10.01
CA THR A 125 -26.12 -13.51 -8.95
C THR A 125 -26.49 -12.76 -7.67
N PRO A 126 -27.07 -13.43 -6.66
CA PRO A 126 -27.36 -12.79 -5.39
C PRO A 126 -26.06 -12.53 -4.64
N SER A 127 -25.92 -11.32 -4.12
CA SER A 127 -24.74 -10.87 -3.39
C SER A 127 -25.14 -10.06 -2.16
N THR A 128 -24.45 -10.26 -1.05
CA THR A 128 -24.62 -9.47 0.17
C THR A 128 -23.45 -8.50 0.29
N TRP A 129 -23.74 -7.20 0.25
CA TRP A 129 -22.74 -6.14 0.39
C TRP A 129 -22.88 -5.50 1.76
N GLN A 130 -21.85 -5.64 2.59
CA GLN A 130 -21.84 -5.13 3.95
C GLN A 130 -20.96 -3.89 4.05
N VAL A 131 -21.51 -2.82 4.62
CA VAL A 131 -20.83 -1.54 4.88
C VAL A 131 -21.09 -1.15 6.33
N GLY A 132 -20.10 -1.39 7.20
CA GLY A 132 -20.32 -1.32 8.65
C GLY A 132 -21.41 -2.30 9.08
N ASP A 133 -22.45 -1.77 9.74
CA ASP A 133 -23.60 -2.56 10.21
C ASP A 133 -24.71 -2.71 9.14
N LEU A 134 -24.61 -1.99 8.02
CA LEU A 134 -25.58 -2.07 6.93
C LEU A 134 -25.25 -3.26 6.01
N ALA A 135 -26.21 -4.18 5.83
CA ALA A 135 -26.14 -5.25 4.84
C ALA A 135 -27.16 -5.02 3.73
N LEU A 136 -26.69 -4.94 2.49
CA LEU A 136 -27.49 -4.77 1.29
C LEU A 136 -27.55 -6.08 0.51
N GLN A 137 -28.75 -6.51 0.11
CA GLN A 137 -28.90 -7.58 -0.86
C GLN A 137 -28.93 -6.98 -2.26
N VAL A 138 -28.06 -7.49 -3.14
CA VAL A 138 -27.87 -6.98 -4.49
C VAL A 138 -27.94 -8.16 -5.46
N ASP A 139 -28.91 -8.12 -6.36
CA ASP A 139 -29.01 -9.09 -7.45
C ASP A 139 -28.30 -8.54 -8.67
N LEU A 140 -27.16 -9.15 -9.02
CA LEU A 140 -26.40 -8.76 -10.21
C LEU A 140 -26.91 -9.51 -11.44
N PRO A 141 -27.44 -8.84 -12.47
CA PRO A 141 -27.92 -9.52 -13.67
C PRO A 141 -26.75 -10.15 -14.43
N PRO A 142 -27.00 -11.27 -15.11
CA PRO A 142 -25.98 -11.92 -15.91
C PRO A 142 -25.66 -11.07 -17.15
N SER A 143 -24.38 -11.06 -17.53
CA SER A 143 -23.88 -10.44 -18.77
C SER A 143 -24.14 -8.94 -18.96
N GLN A 144 -24.80 -8.26 -18.02
CA GLN A 144 -25.06 -6.82 -18.06
C GLN A 144 -24.22 -6.09 -17.02
N ILE A 145 -23.37 -5.18 -17.48
CA ILE A 145 -22.63 -4.28 -16.60
C ILE A 145 -23.61 -3.22 -16.07
N ARG A 146 -23.71 -3.11 -14.74
CA ARG A 146 -24.53 -2.10 -14.07
C ARG A 146 -23.71 -1.33 -13.03
N ARG A 147 -24.13 -0.09 -12.80
CA ARG A 147 -23.57 0.77 -11.76
C ARG A 147 -24.52 0.82 -10.57
N TYR A 148 -24.05 0.34 -9.43
CA TYR A 148 -24.79 0.31 -8.18
C TYR A 148 -24.31 1.45 -7.30
N HIS A 149 -25.23 2.33 -6.89
CA HIS A 149 -24.93 3.44 -6.00
C HIS A 149 -25.52 3.15 -4.63
N PHE A 150 -24.73 3.34 -3.58
CA PHE A 150 -25.21 3.24 -2.21
C PHE A 150 -24.55 4.28 -1.32
N LEU A 151 -25.28 4.71 -0.31
CA LEU A 151 -24.81 5.63 0.70
C LEU A 151 -24.04 4.83 1.76
N ILE A 152 -22.84 5.31 2.08
CA ILE A 152 -21.98 4.75 3.10
C ILE A 152 -22.18 5.58 4.36
N PRO A 153 -22.63 4.97 5.47
CA PRO A 153 -22.78 5.66 6.74
C PRO A 153 -21.41 6.10 7.28
N ASN A 154 -21.42 7.15 8.09
CA ASN A 154 -20.21 7.61 8.76
C ASN A 154 -19.72 6.57 9.78
N GLN A 155 -18.47 6.09 9.64
CA GLN A 155 -17.85 5.21 10.61
C GLN A 155 -16.98 6.01 11.60
N PRO A 156 -17.05 5.73 12.91
CA PRO A 156 -16.26 6.46 13.92
C PRO A 156 -14.74 6.38 13.71
N SER A 157 -14.25 5.32 13.07
CA SER A 157 -12.83 5.14 12.72
C SER A 157 -12.34 6.17 11.69
N GLY A 158 -13.24 6.69 10.85
CA GLY A 158 -12.89 7.44 9.65
C GLY A 158 -12.32 6.56 8.53
N ASP A 159 -12.52 5.25 8.62
CA ASP A 159 -12.19 4.29 7.57
C ASP A 159 -13.46 3.89 6.82
N LEU A 160 -13.31 3.39 5.58
CA LEU A 160 -14.39 2.77 4.82
C LEU A 160 -14.05 1.30 4.61
N ASP A 161 -14.87 0.43 5.18
CA ASP A 161 -14.77 -1.01 4.98
C ASP A 161 -16.03 -1.56 4.31
N LEU A 162 -15.83 -2.28 3.21
CA LEU A 162 -16.86 -2.91 2.39
C LEU A 162 -16.53 -4.40 2.24
N SER A 163 -17.44 -5.27 2.64
CA SER A 163 -17.36 -6.73 2.38
C SER A 163 -18.40 -7.10 1.32
N LEU A 164 -17.95 -7.81 0.29
CA LEU A 164 -18.72 -8.25 -0.85
C LEU A 164 -18.78 -9.78 -0.81
N ARG A 165 -19.94 -10.32 -0.43
CA ARG A 165 -20.13 -11.76 -0.25
C ARG A 165 -21.04 -12.33 -1.30
N THR A 166 -20.61 -13.40 -1.96
CA THR A 166 -21.34 -14.03 -3.06
C THR A 166 -21.06 -15.52 -3.05
N GLN A 167 -22.01 -16.34 -3.47
CA GLN A 167 -21.72 -17.76 -3.68
C GLN A 167 -20.74 -17.92 -4.84
N PRO A 168 -19.61 -18.64 -4.66
CA PRO A 168 -18.64 -18.84 -5.74
C PRO A 168 -19.23 -19.60 -6.94
N TYR A 169 -18.90 -19.10 -8.12
CA TYR A 169 -19.08 -19.72 -9.43
C TYR A 169 -17.98 -20.73 -9.70
N ALA A 170 -18.37 -21.97 -9.93
CA ALA A 170 -17.47 -23.02 -10.38
C ALA A 170 -17.40 -23.01 -11.91
N SER A 171 -16.38 -22.35 -12.46
CA SER A 171 -16.12 -22.39 -13.91
C SER A 171 -15.36 -23.67 -14.29
N PRO A 172 -15.79 -24.44 -15.30
CA PRO A 172 -15.07 -25.62 -15.74
C PRO A 172 -13.62 -25.30 -16.12
N GLY A 173 -12.66 -26.00 -15.51
CA GLY A 173 -11.23 -25.86 -15.79
C GLY A 173 -10.55 -24.64 -15.15
N ASP A 174 -11.27 -23.83 -14.38
CA ASP A 174 -10.69 -22.73 -13.60
C ASP A 174 -10.65 -23.10 -12.10
N PRO A 175 -9.46 -23.25 -11.49
CA PRO A 175 -9.35 -23.62 -10.08
C PRO A 175 -9.64 -22.45 -9.12
N ARG A 176 -9.81 -21.23 -9.63
CA ARG A 176 -10.03 -20.04 -8.81
C ARG A 176 -11.43 -20.03 -8.20
N GLU A 177 -11.54 -19.42 -7.03
CA GLU A 177 -12.83 -19.09 -6.43
C GLU A 177 -13.37 -17.80 -7.06
N LEU A 178 -14.36 -17.90 -7.95
CA LEU A 178 -14.89 -16.78 -8.73
C LEU A 178 -16.23 -16.31 -8.16
N GLY A 179 -16.37 -15.08 -7.69
CA GLY A 179 -17.64 -14.50 -7.25
C GLY A 179 -18.37 -13.85 -8.42
N PHE A 180 -18.41 -12.51 -8.45
CA PHE A 180 -18.90 -11.71 -9.57
C PHE A 180 -17.76 -10.85 -10.14
N VAL A 181 -18.03 -10.12 -11.23
CA VAL A 181 -17.02 -9.28 -11.88
C VAL A 181 -17.18 -7.82 -11.47
N ILE A 182 -16.08 -7.20 -11.04
CA ILE A 182 -16.00 -5.77 -10.72
C ILE A 182 -15.04 -5.07 -11.69
N TYR A 183 -15.48 -3.92 -12.22
CA TYR A 183 -14.72 -3.09 -13.17
C TYR A 183 -14.19 -1.82 -12.51
N ALA A 184 -14.98 -1.22 -11.62
CA ALA A 184 -14.57 0.00 -10.93
C ALA A 184 -15.29 0.15 -9.60
N LEU A 185 -14.59 0.75 -8.64
CA LEU A 185 -15.18 1.33 -7.43
C LEU A 185 -14.88 2.82 -7.43
N ARG A 186 -15.92 3.64 -7.30
CA ARG A 186 -15.78 5.08 -7.06
C ARG A 186 -16.37 5.40 -5.71
N VAL A 187 -15.65 6.16 -4.91
CA VAL A 187 -16.14 6.70 -3.65
C VAL A 187 -16.02 8.21 -3.74
N ALA A 188 -17.13 8.89 -3.56
CA ALA A 188 -17.18 10.35 -3.55
C ALA A 188 -17.88 10.82 -2.29
N GLN A 189 -17.29 11.81 -1.64
CA GLN A 189 -17.93 12.47 -0.52
C GLN A 189 -19.16 13.26 -0.97
N VAL A 190 -20.20 13.27 -0.13
CA VAL A 190 -21.40 14.08 -0.33
C VAL A 190 -21.62 15.01 0.86
N GLY A 191 -22.34 16.12 0.62
CA GLY A 191 -22.63 17.12 1.63
C GLY A 191 -21.48 18.10 1.94
N SER A 192 -21.82 19.15 2.67
CA SER A 192 -20.93 20.26 3.06
C SER A 192 -20.71 20.38 4.57
N GLU A 193 -21.18 19.40 5.34
CA GLU A 193 -21.05 19.40 6.79
C GLU A 193 -19.58 19.27 7.23
N PRO A 194 -19.19 19.85 8.39
CA PRO A 194 -17.87 19.64 8.96
C PRO A 194 -17.57 18.16 9.17
N ARG A 195 -16.35 17.75 8.83
CA ARG A 195 -15.96 16.35 8.81
C ARG A 195 -15.10 16.01 10.01
N THR A 196 -15.37 14.86 10.61
CA THR A 196 -14.48 14.28 11.61
C THR A 196 -13.24 13.71 10.91
N PRO A 197 -12.02 14.04 11.35
CA PRO A 197 -10.83 13.42 10.81
C PRO A 197 -10.74 11.95 11.22
N ALA A 198 -9.96 11.15 10.49
CA ALA A 198 -9.59 9.82 10.96
C ALA A 198 -8.51 9.96 12.06
N TRP A 199 -8.93 9.92 13.32
CA TRP A 199 -8.05 10.17 14.47
C TRP A 199 -6.88 9.18 14.58
N SER A 200 -7.09 7.92 14.19
CA SER A 200 -6.04 6.92 14.09
C SER A 200 -4.90 7.37 13.18
N GLN A 201 -5.24 7.94 12.02
CA GLN A 201 -4.26 8.43 11.05
C GLN A 201 -3.51 9.67 11.54
N ILE A 202 -4.21 10.59 12.21
CA ILE A 202 -3.58 11.72 12.88
C ILE A 202 -2.59 11.24 13.95
N ALA A 203 -2.95 10.22 14.73
CA ALA A 203 -2.05 9.63 15.73
C ALA A 203 -0.80 8.99 15.09
N TRP A 204 -0.96 8.25 13.99
CA TRP A 204 0.18 7.68 13.26
C TRP A 204 1.11 8.75 12.69
N LEU A 205 0.56 9.80 12.09
CA LEU A 205 1.34 10.93 11.57
C LEU A 205 2.04 11.70 12.69
N ALA A 206 1.35 11.95 13.80
CA ALA A 206 1.95 12.62 14.96
C ALA A 206 3.10 11.81 15.55
N PHE A 207 2.93 10.48 15.69
CA PHE A 207 3.98 9.58 16.13
C PHE A 207 5.16 9.58 15.15
N PHE A 208 4.89 9.46 13.84
CA PHE A 208 5.91 9.52 12.80
C PHE A 208 6.73 10.80 12.91
N LEU A 209 6.09 11.97 12.98
CA LEU A 209 6.80 13.25 13.11
C LEU A 209 7.60 13.37 14.41
N ALA A 210 7.03 12.91 15.54
CA ALA A 210 7.73 12.92 16.82
C ALA A 210 8.99 12.06 16.77
N ALA A 211 8.91 10.87 16.19
CA ALA A 211 10.05 9.98 15.99
C ALA A 211 11.07 10.57 15.01
N THR A 212 10.63 11.17 13.90
CA THR A 212 11.51 11.83 12.93
C THR A 212 12.24 13.04 13.52
N TYR A 213 11.64 13.74 14.49
CA TYR A 213 12.34 14.74 15.28
C TYR A 213 13.30 14.09 16.30
N ALA A 214 12.88 13.03 17.00
CA ALA A 214 13.65 12.40 18.07
C ALA A 214 14.91 11.66 17.58
N VAL A 215 14.84 10.91 16.48
CA VAL A 215 15.96 10.13 15.90
C VAL A 215 17.22 10.99 15.70
N PRO A 216 17.19 12.10 14.92
CA PRO A 216 18.37 12.93 14.72
C PRO A 216 18.84 13.59 16.03
N ARG A 217 17.92 13.90 16.96
CA ARG A 217 18.27 14.46 18.29
C ARG A 217 19.04 13.46 19.14
N ILE A 218 18.63 12.20 19.16
CA ILE A 218 19.34 11.10 19.85
C ILE A 218 20.74 10.94 19.24
N LEU A 219 20.88 11.14 17.93
CA LEU A 219 22.12 11.01 17.19
C LEU A 219 22.94 12.30 17.09
N SER A 220 22.76 13.22 18.05
CA SER A 220 23.54 14.45 18.20
C SER A 220 23.43 15.44 17.02
N VAL A 221 22.40 15.34 16.18
CA VAL A 221 22.09 16.36 15.16
C VAL A 221 21.52 17.61 15.86
N GLY A 222 21.86 18.78 15.32
CA GLY A 222 21.40 20.06 15.82
C GLY A 222 19.87 20.15 15.86
N ARG A 223 19.33 20.89 16.84
CA ARG A 223 17.89 21.02 17.02
C ARG A 223 17.17 21.65 15.83
N HIS A 224 17.71 22.75 15.30
CA HIS A 224 17.10 23.49 14.19
C HIS A 224 16.93 22.62 12.93
N PRO A 225 17.97 21.91 12.42
CA PRO A 225 17.77 21.05 11.26
C PRO A 225 16.79 19.90 11.55
N SER A 226 16.78 19.31 12.74
CA SER A 226 15.77 18.29 13.10
C SER A 226 14.35 18.84 13.10
N LEU A 227 14.14 20.06 13.62
CA LEU A 227 12.83 20.70 13.63
C LEU A 227 12.39 21.10 12.21
N ILE A 228 13.28 21.70 11.43
CA ILE A 228 13.00 22.05 10.02
C ILE A 228 12.60 20.79 9.25
N PHE A 229 13.37 19.71 9.39
CA PHE A 229 13.06 18.45 8.71
C PHE A 229 11.69 17.88 9.10
N ALA A 230 11.38 17.81 10.41
CA ALA A 230 10.09 17.33 10.88
C ALA A 230 8.92 18.23 10.44
N VAL A 231 9.08 19.56 10.49
CA VAL A 231 8.05 20.50 10.03
C VAL A 231 7.84 20.38 8.52
N SER A 232 8.90 20.29 7.72
CA SER A 232 8.79 20.08 6.27
C SER A 232 8.02 18.81 5.93
N LEU A 233 8.31 17.69 6.62
CA LEU A 233 7.55 16.46 6.44
C LEU A 233 6.09 16.58 6.88
N GLY A 234 5.81 17.34 7.95
CA GLY A 234 4.45 17.62 8.39
C GLY A 234 3.64 18.46 7.40
N LEU A 235 4.30 19.43 6.75
CA LEU A 235 3.69 20.22 5.68
C LEU A 235 3.43 19.37 4.43
N ILE A 236 4.39 18.52 4.05
CA ILE A 236 4.23 17.57 2.94
C ILE A 236 3.08 16.60 3.24
N SER A 237 2.97 16.08 4.47
CA SER A 237 1.85 15.19 4.83
C SER A 237 0.51 15.90 4.85
N ALA A 238 0.45 17.17 5.27
CA ALA A 238 -0.78 17.98 5.17
C ALA A 238 -1.21 18.16 3.71
N LEU A 239 -0.27 18.48 2.82
CA LEU A 239 -0.53 18.59 1.39
C LEU A 239 -0.96 17.24 0.78
N ALA A 240 -0.30 16.14 1.16
CA ALA A 240 -0.67 14.80 0.70
C ALA A 240 -2.08 14.39 1.19
N LEU A 241 -2.44 14.69 2.44
CA LEU A 241 -3.79 14.48 2.96
C LEU A 241 -4.85 15.32 2.22
N ALA A 242 -4.48 16.51 1.76
CA ALA A 242 -5.37 17.38 1.01
C ALA A 242 -5.62 16.87 -0.42
N LEU A 243 -4.58 16.38 -1.10
CA LEU A 243 -4.63 16.04 -2.51
C LEU A 243 -4.88 14.56 -2.80
N ALA A 244 -4.41 13.68 -1.92
CA ALA A 244 -4.29 12.24 -2.17
C ALA A 244 -4.54 11.42 -0.90
N ARG A 245 -5.51 11.86 -0.08
CA ARG A 245 -5.80 11.29 1.26
C ARG A 245 -5.73 9.76 1.31
N PRO A 246 -6.49 9.01 0.48
CA PRO A 246 -6.53 7.55 0.61
C PRO A 246 -5.19 6.88 0.30
N LEU A 247 -4.38 7.47 -0.58
CA LEU A 247 -3.09 6.92 -0.97
C LEU A 247 -2.06 7.04 0.16
N ILE A 248 -2.06 8.18 0.87
CA ILE A 248 -1.14 8.36 2.01
C ILE A 248 -1.59 7.57 3.24
N THR A 249 -2.90 7.48 3.50
CA THR A 249 -3.43 6.84 4.71
C THR A 249 -3.39 5.31 4.69
N VAL A 250 -3.23 4.69 3.52
CA VAL A 250 -2.88 3.26 3.44
C VAL A 250 -1.47 3.01 3.97
N PHE A 251 -0.55 3.97 3.80
CA PHE A 251 0.86 3.77 4.11
C PHE A 251 1.31 4.34 5.46
N THR A 252 0.48 5.16 6.11
CA THR A 252 0.78 5.80 7.40
C THR A 252 1.12 4.82 8.54
N PRO A 253 0.46 3.66 8.72
CA PRO A 253 0.89 2.70 9.76
C PRO A 253 2.30 2.16 9.49
N THR A 254 2.63 1.89 8.22
CA THR A 254 3.95 1.42 7.81
C THR A 254 5.02 2.50 8.05
N LEU A 255 4.73 3.77 7.74
CA LEU A 255 5.61 4.89 8.07
C LEU A 255 5.86 5.00 9.58
N ALA A 256 4.81 4.86 10.40
CA ALA A 256 4.94 4.85 11.85
C ALA A 256 5.79 3.67 12.34
N ALA A 257 5.58 2.46 11.82
CA ALA A 257 6.38 1.29 12.17
C ALA A 257 7.87 1.47 11.80
N MET A 258 8.15 2.01 10.61
CA MET A 258 9.51 2.33 10.19
C MET A 258 10.16 3.39 11.08
N ALA A 259 9.42 4.43 11.46
CA ALA A 259 9.89 5.45 12.39
C ALA A 259 10.17 4.87 13.78
N ALA A 260 9.34 3.93 14.27
CA ALA A 260 9.60 3.21 15.51
C ALA A 260 10.89 2.38 15.42
N ALA A 261 11.08 1.63 14.34
CA ALA A 261 12.31 0.86 14.11
C ALA A 261 13.54 1.78 14.05
N ALA A 262 13.46 2.90 13.34
CA ALA A 262 14.53 3.90 13.29
C ALA A 262 14.83 4.50 14.67
N LEU A 263 13.81 4.74 15.50
CA LEU A 263 13.98 5.22 16.87
C LEU A 263 14.72 4.20 17.75
N LEU A 264 14.38 2.92 17.64
CA LEU A 264 15.08 1.85 18.35
C LEU A 264 16.55 1.74 17.91
N LEU A 265 16.81 1.76 16.60
CA LEU A 265 18.17 1.72 16.07
C LEU A 265 18.98 2.98 16.44
N ALA A 266 18.34 4.15 16.52
CA ALA A 266 18.97 5.38 16.98
C ALA A 266 19.35 5.29 18.47
N ALA A 267 18.46 4.75 19.31
CA ALA A 267 18.73 4.50 20.73
C ALA A 267 19.89 3.51 20.92
N LEU A 268 19.93 2.44 20.13
CA LEU A 268 21.04 1.49 20.10
C LEU A 268 22.35 2.17 19.67
N GLY A 269 22.32 2.94 18.58
CA GLY A 269 23.48 3.69 18.10
C GLY A 269 24.00 4.67 19.15
N TRP A 270 23.12 5.36 19.88
CA TRP A 270 23.49 6.22 21.00
C TRP A 270 24.16 5.43 22.14
N LEU A 271 23.60 4.28 22.51
CA LEU A 271 24.10 3.42 23.58
C LEU A 271 25.50 2.88 23.26
N LEU A 272 25.72 2.40 22.03
CA LEU A 272 27.00 1.86 21.57
C LEU A 272 28.08 2.94 21.49
N THR A 273 27.70 4.16 21.14
CA THR A 273 28.65 5.28 20.96
C THR A 273 28.90 6.09 22.23
N ARG A 274 28.16 5.86 23.33
CA ARG A 274 28.25 6.68 24.55
C ARG A 274 29.64 6.71 25.20
N ARG A 275 30.47 5.69 24.96
CA ARG A 275 31.83 5.57 25.52
C ARG A 275 32.94 6.10 24.58
N LEU A 276 32.60 6.60 23.38
CA LEU A 276 33.58 7.02 22.38
C LEU A 276 34.14 8.45 22.60
N GLY A 277 33.78 9.12 23.69
CA GLY A 277 34.25 10.47 24.01
C GLY A 277 33.97 11.47 22.89
N GLN A 278 35.00 12.20 22.44
CA GLN A 278 34.89 13.23 21.41
C GLN A 278 34.49 12.67 20.03
N ARG A 279 34.80 11.40 19.73
CA ARG A 279 34.44 10.77 18.45
C ARG A 279 32.96 10.39 18.34
N ALA A 280 32.24 10.37 19.47
CA ALA A 280 30.84 9.94 19.50
C ALA A 280 29.93 10.76 18.58
N ALA A 281 30.16 12.08 18.49
CA ALA A 281 29.34 12.96 17.66
C ALA A 281 29.44 12.61 16.17
N PHE A 282 30.66 12.44 15.66
CA PHE A 282 30.89 12.06 14.26
C PHE A 282 30.29 10.68 13.95
N VAL A 283 30.54 9.67 14.79
CA VAL A 283 30.00 8.31 14.57
C VAL A 283 28.47 8.30 14.58
N ARG A 284 27.82 9.09 15.45
CA ARG A 284 26.36 9.22 15.48
C ARG A 284 25.80 9.91 14.25
N GLN A 285 26.50 10.89 13.67
CA GLN A 285 26.08 11.52 12.42
C GLN A 285 26.16 10.54 11.25
N VAL A 286 27.23 9.75 11.16
CA VAL A 286 27.33 8.66 10.17
C VAL A 286 26.20 7.67 10.36
N TRP A 287 25.91 7.26 11.60
CA TRP A 287 24.78 6.39 11.93
C TRP A 287 23.44 6.99 11.50
N ALA A 288 23.23 8.29 11.70
CA ALA A 288 22.01 8.98 11.28
C ALA A 288 21.83 8.96 9.77
N LEU A 289 22.90 9.20 8.99
CA LEU A 289 22.87 9.11 7.53
C LEU A 289 22.59 7.68 7.04
N THR A 290 23.20 6.69 7.68
CA THR A 290 22.92 5.27 7.38
C THR A 290 21.48 4.91 7.66
N LEU A 291 20.92 5.35 8.79
CA LEU A 291 19.51 5.13 9.11
C LEU A 291 18.57 5.85 8.14
N LEU A 292 18.89 7.07 7.75
CA LEU A 292 18.11 7.80 6.75
C LEU A 292 18.09 7.04 5.41
N SER A 293 19.26 6.58 4.94
CA SER A 293 19.37 5.76 3.73
C SER A 293 18.56 4.46 3.83
N LEU A 294 18.65 3.76 4.96
CA LEU A 294 17.89 2.55 5.23
C LEU A 294 16.37 2.82 5.20
N VAL A 295 15.90 3.86 5.89
CA VAL A 295 14.49 4.24 5.93
C VAL A 295 13.99 4.60 4.54
N LEU A 296 14.73 5.38 3.76
CA LEU A 296 14.35 5.73 2.39
C LEU A 296 14.26 4.48 1.49
N ARG A 297 15.25 3.58 1.58
CA ARG A 297 15.27 2.34 0.79
C ARG A 297 14.12 1.41 1.17
N VAL A 298 13.94 1.14 2.46
CA VAL A 298 12.85 0.28 2.96
C VAL A 298 11.49 0.92 2.68
N GLY A 299 11.37 2.24 2.79
CA GLY A 299 10.15 2.97 2.50
C GLY A 299 9.74 2.84 1.04
N GLY A 300 10.71 2.93 0.11
CA GLY A 300 10.47 2.62 -1.30
C GLY A 300 10.01 1.18 -1.51
N VAL A 301 10.64 0.21 -0.83
CA VAL A 301 10.30 -1.22 -0.92
C VAL A 301 8.93 -1.58 -0.38
N LEU A 302 8.53 -0.95 0.71
CA LEU A 302 7.25 -1.23 1.37
C LEU A 302 6.11 -0.36 0.85
N HIS A 303 6.39 0.58 -0.06
CA HIS A 303 5.36 1.46 -0.59
C HIS A 303 4.29 0.62 -1.32
N PRO A 304 2.99 0.83 -1.05
CA PRO A 304 1.94 -0.05 -1.56
C PRO A 304 1.85 -0.10 -3.09
N HIS A 305 2.36 0.93 -3.78
CA HIS A 305 2.42 1.00 -5.24
C HIS A 305 3.80 0.66 -5.82
N ALA A 306 4.74 0.17 -5.01
CA ALA A 306 6.02 -0.29 -5.51
C ALA A 306 5.85 -1.67 -6.15
N LEU A 307 5.82 -1.70 -7.48
CA LEU A 307 5.78 -2.92 -8.27
C LEU A 307 7.20 -3.33 -8.66
N TYR A 308 7.57 -4.55 -8.30
CA TYR A 308 8.88 -5.12 -8.60
C TYR A 308 8.76 -6.17 -9.68
N SER A 309 9.39 -5.91 -10.83
CA SER A 309 9.67 -6.96 -11.81
C SER A 309 10.41 -8.10 -11.11
N ASP A 310 10.04 -9.32 -11.43
CA ASP A 310 10.73 -10.54 -11.00
C ASP A 310 10.59 -10.90 -9.52
N SER A 311 9.79 -10.17 -8.73
CA SER A 311 9.52 -10.53 -7.33
C SER A 311 8.97 -11.96 -7.21
N MET A 312 8.01 -12.33 -8.07
CA MET A 312 7.48 -13.70 -8.15
C MET A 312 8.51 -14.70 -8.70
N PHE A 313 9.34 -14.29 -9.66
CA PHE A 313 10.42 -15.14 -10.16
C PHE A 313 11.40 -15.50 -9.03
N HIS A 314 11.87 -14.52 -8.27
CA HIS A 314 12.75 -14.72 -7.11
C HIS A 314 12.07 -15.52 -5.99
N ALA A 315 10.78 -15.30 -5.73
CA ALA A 315 10.02 -16.08 -4.77
C ALA A 315 9.95 -17.57 -5.16
N ASN A 316 9.68 -17.87 -6.43
CA ASN A 316 9.65 -19.22 -6.95
C ASN A 316 11.03 -19.90 -6.90
N LYS A 317 12.12 -19.15 -7.12
CA LYS A 317 13.50 -19.66 -6.97
C LYS A 317 13.84 -19.99 -5.52
N LEU A 318 13.46 -19.11 -4.59
CA LEU A 318 13.61 -19.35 -3.16
C LEU A 318 12.77 -20.54 -2.68
N TYR A 319 11.55 -20.69 -3.19
CA TYR A 319 10.69 -21.85 -2.92
C TYR A 319 11.30 -23.15 -3.46
N LYS A 320 11.75 -23.18 -4.72
CA LYS A 320 12.47 -24.33 -5.29
C LYS A 320 13.70 -24.71 -4.46
N LEU A 321 14.46 -23.73 -3.99
CA LEU A 321 15.59 -23.98 -3.08
C LEU A 321 15.14 -24.65 -1.78
N SER A 322 14.03 -24.20 -1.19
CA SER A 322 13.48 -24.78 0.05
C SER A 322 13.04 -26.24 -0.10
N LEU A 323 12.73 -26.66 -1.33
CA LEU A 323 12.44 -28.05 -1.70
C LEU A 323 13.70 -28.88 -2.01
N GLY A 324 14.90 -28.32 -1.78
CA GLY A 324 16.18 -29.00 -2.03
C GLY A 324 16.74 -28.82 -3.45
N GLN A 325 16.14 -27.98 -4.29
CA GLN A 325 16.66 -27.71 -5.65
C GLN A 325 17.80 -26.67 -5.59
N VAL A 326 19.03 -27.16 -5.39
CA VAL A 326 20.23 -26.33 -5.25
C VAL A 326 20.77 -25.81 -6.58
N PHE A 327 20.65 -26.61 -7.65
CA PHE A 327 21.01 -26.20 -9.01
C PHE A 327 19.77 -25.64 -9.70
N GLN A 328 19.77 -24.34 -9.96
CA GLN A 328 18.64 -23.66 -10.56
C GLN A 328 19.07 -23.04 -11.89
N THR A 329 18.23 -23.17 -12.90
CA THR A 329 18.41 -22.53 -14.21
C THR A 329 17.31 -21.52 -14.46
N ALA A 330 17.58 -20.46 -15.22
CA ALA A 330 16.56 -19.50 -15.63
C ALA A 330 16.67 -19.24 -17.13
N GLY A 331 15.54 -19.30 -17.83
CA GLY A 331 15.45 -18.75 -19.17
C GLY A 331 15.47 -17.23 -19.06
N LEU A 332 16.58 -16.61 -19.44
CA LEU A 332 16.70 -15.17 -19.49
C LEU A 332 16.50 -14.73 -20.95
N PRO A 333 15.61 -13.75 -21.23
CA PRO A 333 15.52 -13.19 -22.56
C PRO A 333 16.88 -12.60 -22.93
N SER A 334 17.45 -13.07 -24.03
CA SER A 334 18.68 -12.52 -24.61
C SER A 334 18.44 -12.34 -26.10
N GLU A 335 18.79 -11.16 -26.62
CA GLU A 335 18.71 -10.83 -28.05
C GLU A 335 19.62 -11.73 -28.90
N ALA A 336 20.56 -12.46 -28.28
CA ALA A 336 21.50 -13.36 -28.93
C ALA A 336 21.07 -14.85 -28.88
N GLY A 337 19.79 -15.14 -28.63
CA GLY A 337 19.28 -16.52 -28.56
C GLY A 337 19.25 -17.04 -27.13
N GLY A 338 18.41 -16.43 -26.28
CA GLY A 338 18.21 -16.83 -24.89
C GLY A 338 17.97 -18.34 -24.70
N GLY A 339 18.56 -18.89 -23.65
CA GLY A 339 18.44 -20.29 -23.24
C GLY A 339 18.50 -20.42 -21.72
N GLU A 340 18.47 -21.65 -21.22
CA GLU A 340 18.61 -21.87 -19.78
C GLU A 340 20.04 -21.54 -19.32
N ALA A 341 20.16 -20.49 -18.50
CA ALA A 341 21.42 -20.13 -17.86
C ALA A 341 21.42 -20.57 -16.39
N PRO A 342 22.56 -21.04 -15.84
CA PRO A 342 22.71 -21.26 -14.41
C PRO A 342 22.37 -19.98 -13.63
N TYR A 343 21.51 -20.10 -12.63
CA TYR A 343 21.07 -18.99 -11.79
C TYR A 343 21.68 -19.11 -10.39
N PRO A 344 22.39 -18.09 -9.88
CA PRO A 344 23.13 -18.19 -8.63
C PRO A 344 22.19 -18.36 -7.43
N THR A 345 22.42 -19.39 -6.61
CA THR A 345 21.58 -19.70 -5.44
C THR A 345 22.10 -19.14 -4.12
N GLY A 346 23.32 -18.58 -4.10
CA GLY A 346 23.96 -18.07 -2.87
C GLY A 346 23.11 -17.05 -2.12
N ALA A 347 22.47 -16.11 -2.83
CA ALA A 347 21.59 -15.12 -2.20
C ALA A 347 20.35 -15.77 -1.54
N TYR A 348 19.76 -16.78 -2.17
CA TYR A 348 18.59 -17.47 -1.63
C TYR A 348 18.94 -18.32 -0.39
N LEU A 349 20.15 -18.89 -0.32
CA LEU A 349 20.61 -19.59 0.88
C LEU A 349 20.64 -18.67 2.11
N LEU A 350 21.04 -17.41 1.93
CA LEU A 350 21.03 -16.41 3.00
C LEU A 350 19.60 -16.01 3.43
N LEU A 351 18.65 -16.05 2.50
CA LEU A 351 17.24 -15.70 2.74
C LEU A 351 16.42 -16.87 3.29
N LEU A 352 16.87 -18.11 3.10
CA LEU A 352 16.13 -19.32 3.46
C LEU A 352 15.69 -19.38 4.93
N PRO A 353 16.51 -19.00 5.93
CA PRO A 353 16.07 -19.00 7.33
C PRO A 353 14.89 -18.05 7.58
N GLY A 354 14.77 -16.98 6.78
CA GLY A 354 13.65 -16.05 6.87
C GLY A 354 12.30 -16.68 6.55
N GLN A 355 12.28 -17.79 5.79
CA GLN A 355 11.05 -18.54 5.55
C GLN A 355 10.48 -19.14 6.83
N LEU A 356 11.28 -19.36 7.88
CA LEU A 356 10.81 -19.97 9.14
C LEU A 356 9.96 -19.04 10.00
N ILE A 357 9.89 -17.74 9.67
CA ILE A 357 9.08 -16.76 10.41
C ILE A 357 7.58 -17.05 10.15
N PRO A 358 6.77 -17.39 11.17
CA PRO A 358 5.44 -18.02 11.00
C PRO A 358 4.34 -17.14 10.39
N ASP A 359 4.56 -15.83 10.22
CA ASP A 359 3.53 -14.88 9.74
C ASP A 359 3.84 -14.22 8.39
N LEU A 360 4.94 -14.59 7.73
CA LEU A 360 5.11 -14.21 6.33
C LEU A 360 4.17 -15.11 5.51
N PRO A 361 3.27 -14.56 4.66
CA PRO A 361 2.36 -15.38 3.87
C PRO A 361 3.14 -16.22 2.84
N ARG A 362 3.68 -17.36 3.29
CA ARG A 362 4.53 -18.31 2.55
C ARG A 362 3.86 -18.76 1.25
N LEU A 363 2.53 -18.77 1.23
CA LEU A 363 1.68 -19.29 0.15
C LEU A 363 1.19 -18.23 -0.85
N ARG A 364 1.34 -16.92 -0.58
CA ARG A 364 0.85 -15.87 -1.51
C ARG A 364 1.88 -15.45 -2.57
N LEU A 365 3.16 -15.74 -2.36
CA LEU A 365 4.24 -15.38 -3.30
C LEU A 365 4.62 -16.51 -4.26
N VAL A 366 4.15 -17.74 -3.99
CA VAL A 366 4.38 -18.89 -4.85
C VAL A 366 3.15 -19.06 -5.72
N GLN A 367 3.14 -18.47 -6.90
CA GLN A 367 2.27 -18.96 -7.96
C GLN A 367 2.88 -20.24 -8.50
N VAL A 368 2.15 -21.34 -8.34
CA VAL A 368 2.32 -22.53 -9.16
C VAL A 368 1.92 -22.10 -10.58
N GLY A 369 2.91 -21.64 -11.34
CA GLY A 369 2.79 -21.39 -12.77
C GLY A 369 2.76 -22.70 -13.54
#